data_AF-A0A925UPR6-F1
#
_entry.id   AF-A0A925UPR6-F1
#
_cell.length_a   1.000
_cell.length_b   1.000
_cell.length_c   1.000
_cell.angle_alpha   90.00
_cell.angle_beta   90.00
_cell.angle_gamma   90.00
#
_symmetry.space_group_name_H-M   'P 1'
#
loop_
_entity.id
_entity.type
_entity.pdbx_description
1 polymer ?
#
loop_
_entity_poly.entity_id
_entity_poly.type
_entity_poly.pdbx_seq_one_letter_code
_entity_poly.pdbx_strand_id
1 'polypeptide(L)'
;MNYRIDKMTELDWEEVSCIYLEGINTGKATFQTEVPSWEDWDKGHVSSCRLVARLGDVVLGWGALSPTSSRCVYEGVAEVSVYIGEKYRGQGLGKILLENLIKQSEENGFWTLQSGIISENISSIALHESCGFRVLGIREKIAKMNTGKWHDVVLMERRSKNPELVTNKSEKAALIFNQGFNCSQAVFSVFCEELGLGEEVALKISCGFGGGMCQGEVCGAVTGAVMALGLKYGQSKSEDTESKEKTYEVVKEFCDSFKAIHSSIICKDLLDFDLSKENGRKIAREKGLFTNKCPKAIKDAINILEQIL
;
A
#
# COMPACT_ATOMS: atom_id res chain seq x y z
N MET A 1 -21.64 -13.97 21.28
CA MET A 1 -22.09 -12.72 20.63
C MET A 1 -21.65 -12.78 19.18
N ASN A 2 -22.53 -12.45 18.24
CA ASN A 2 -22.21 -12.47 16.81
C ASN A 2 -21.71 -11.07 16.42
N TYR A 3 -20.41 -10.81 16.62
CA TYR A 3 -19.78 -9.56 16.19
C TYR A 3 -19.26 -9.69 14.75
N ARG A 4 -19.23 -8.57 14.02
CA ARG A 4 -18.66 -8.47 12.67
C ARG A 4 -17.47 -7.52 12.65
N ILE A 5 -16.54 -7.74 11.72
CA ILE A 5 -15.42 -6.83 11.46
C ILE A 5 -15.72 -6.12 10.14
N ASP A 6 -15.85 -4.80 10.19
CA ASP A 6 -16.17 -3.97 9.03
C ASP A 6 -15.06 -2.95 8.76
N LYS A 7 -15.03 -2.41 7.55
CA LYS A 7 -14.23 -1.23 7.23
C LYS A 7 -14.71 -0.04 8.06
N MET A 8 -13.76 0.69 8.65
CA MET A 8 -14.06 1.94 9.35
C MET A 8 -14.29 3.09 8.35
N THR A 9 -15.32 3.88 8.61
CA THR A 9 -15.72 5.07 7.85
C THR A 9 -15.82 6.29 8.77
N GLU A 10 -15.98 7.48 8.20
CA GLU A 10 -16.19 8.72 8.94
C GLU A 10 -17.43 8.67 9.84
N LEU A 11 -18.47 7.92 9.43
CA LEU A 11 -19.70 7.75 10.23
C LEU A 11 -19.46 7.03 11.56
N ASP A 12 -18.32 6.35 11.69
CA ASP A 12 -17.95 5.63 12.92
C ASP A 12 -17.19 6.50 13.90
N TRP A 13 -16.80 7.71 13.47
CA TRP A 13 -15.88 8.53 14.21
C TRP A 13 -16.39 8.88 15.60
N GLU A 14 -17.69 9.15 15.75
CA GLU A 14 -18.28 9.47 17.04
C GLU A 14 -18.00 8.36 18.07
N GLU A 15 -18.30 7.10 17.75
CA GLU A 15 -18.05 5.97 18.66
C GLU A 15 -16.56 5.64 18.79
N VAL A 16 -15.79 5.75 17.69
CA VAL A 16 -14.33 5.53 17.70
C VAL A 16 -13.62 6.53 18.61
N SER A 17 -14.04 7.79 18.57
CA SER A 17 -13.52 8.88 19.40
C SER A 17 -13.82 8.65 20.88
N CYS A 18 -15.00 8.12 21.22
CA CYS A 18 -15.34 7.71 22.58
C CYS A 18 -14.42 6.57 23.08
N ILE A 19 -14.19 5.55 22.25
CA ILE A 19 -13.28 4.44 22.60
C ILE A 19 -11.83 4.94 22.72
N TYR A 20 -11.42 5.90 21.89
CA TYR A 20 -10.11 6.55 21.99
C TYR A 20 -9.97 7.27 23.33
N LEU A 21 -10.99 8.03 23.74
CA LEU A 21 -11.04 8.73 25.02
C LEU A 21 -10.97 7.75 26.20
N GLU A 22 -11.70 6.64 26.15
CA GLU A 22 -11.58 5.56 27.14
C GLU A 22 -10.15 5.02 27.23
N GLY A 23 -9.44 4.94 26.10
CA GLY A 23 -8.02 4.58 26.04
C GLY A 23 -7.12 5.60 26.73
N ILE A 24 -7.29 6.89 26.42
CA ILE A 24 -6.56 8.00 27.08
C ILE A 24 -6.76 7.94 28.60
N ASN A 25 -8.01 7.76 29.05
CA ASN A 25 -8.37 7.72 30.46
C ASN A 25 -7.70 6.57 31.24
N THR A 26 -7.22 5.53 30.57
CA THR A 26 -6.44 4.47 31.23
C THR A 26 -5.06 4.93 31.69
N GLY A 27 -4.51 5.98 31.06
CA GLY A 27 -3.13 6.43 31.26
C GLY A 27 -2.05 5.41 30.83
N LYS A 28 -2.43 4.37 30.08
CA LYS A 28 -1.55 3.26 29.68
C LYS A 28 -1.71 2.83 28.22
N ALA A 29 -2.65 3.39 27.47
CA ALA A 29 -2.88 3.05 26.06
C ALA A 29 -2.14 3.99 25.08
N THR A 30 -2.03 5.27 25.42
CA THR A 30 -1.43 6.31 24.57
C THR A 30 -0.82 7.41 25.43
N PHE A 31 0.12 8.15 24.86
CA PHE A 31 0.64 9.39 25.46
C PHE A 31 -0.17 10.63 25.08
N GLN A 32 -1.13 10.51 24.17
CA GLN A 32 -2.04 11.60 23.86
C GLN A 32 -2.91 11.94 25.08
N THR A 33 -3.16 13.23 25.27
CA THR A 33 -3.97 13.76 26.37
C THR A 33 -5.38 14.14 25.94
N GLU A 34 -5.63 14.26 24.64
CA GLU A 34 -6.88 14.69 24.04
C GLU A 34 -7.16 13.84 22.80
N VAL A 35 -8.44 13.68 22.46
CA VAL A 35 -8.85 13.00 21.22
C VAL A 35 -8.61 13.97 20.05
N PRO A 36 -7.92 13.55 18.97
CA PRO A 36 -7.71 14.41 17.81
C PRO A 36 -9.04 14.75 17.10
N SER A 37 -8.99 15.67 16.14
CA SER A 37 -10.10 15.85 15.18
C SER A 37 -10.20 14.63 14.25
N TRP A 38 -11.35 14.45 13.58
CA TRP A 38 -11.48 13.43 12.54
C TRP A 38 -10.46 13.64 11.44
N GLU A 39 -10.28 14.88 10.99
CA GLU A 39 -9.41 15.25 9.88
C GLU A 39 -7.94 14.94 10.18
N ASP A 40 -7.48 15.25 11.40
CA ASP A 40 -6.11 14.95 11.83
C ASP A 40 -5.89 13.45 12.00
N TRP A 41 -6.89 12.74 12.54
CA TRP A 41 -6.84 11.29 12.68
C TRP A 41 -6.82 10.62 11.30
N ASP A 42 -7.73 10.99 10.40
CA ASP A 42 -7.84 10.43 9.04
C ASP A 42 -6.54 10.62 8.25
N LYS A 43 -5.98 11.83 8.27
CA LYS A 43 -4.70 12.15 7.61
C LYS A 43 -3.52 11.35 8.16
N GLY A 44 -3.56 10.98 9.44
CA GLY A 44 -2.50 10.24 10.12
C GLY A 44 -2.57 8.72 9.97
N HIS A 45 -3.61 8.18 9.32
CA HIS A 45 -3.84 6.74 9.24
C HIS A 45 -4.01 6.25 7.79
N VAL A 46 -3.72 4.97 7.58
CA VAL A 46 -3.83 4.30 6.28
C VAL A 46 -5.29 3.96 6.02
N SER A 47 -5.91 4.62 5.04
CA SER A 47 -7.34 4.50 4.72
C SER A 47 -7.76 3.08 4.29
N SER A 48 -6.84 2.29 3.75
CA SER A 48 -7.08 0.89 3.36
C SER A 48 -6.99 -0.10 4.51
N CYS A 49 -6.41 0.30 5.65
CA CYS A 49 -6.13 -0.57 6.79
C CYS A 49 -6.68 0.02 8.09
N ARG A 50 -8.01 0.18 8.12
CA ARG A 50 -8.77 0.62 9.30
C ARG A 50 -10.07 -0.16 9.43
N LEU A 51 -10.30 -0.72 10.61
CA LEU A 51 -11.36 -1.68 10.90
C LEU A 51 -12.07 -1.33 12.20
N VAL A 52 -13.35 -1.68 12.26
CA VAL A 52 -14.16 -1.66 13.48
C VAL A 52 -14.75 -3.03 13.76
N ALA A 53 -14.80 -3.41 15.02
CA ALA A 53 -15.59 -4.54 15.49
C ALA A 53 -16.97 -4.04 15.91
N ARG A 54 -18.05 -4.65 15.40
CA ARG A 54 -19.42 -4.22 15.69
C ARG A 54 -20.32 -5.31 16.23
N LEU A 55 -21.31 -4.90 17.02
CA LEU A 55 -22.50 -5.69 17.35
C LEU A 55 -23.74 -4.90 16.92
N GLY A 56 -24.37 -5.32 15.83
CA GLY A 56 -25.38 -4.48 15.17
C GLY A 56 -24.72 -3.20 14.64
N ASP A 57 -25.24 -2.05 15.05
CA ASP A 57 -24.72 -0.74 14.65
C ASP A 57 -23.69 -0.16 15.64
N VAL A 58 -23.49 -0.83 16.79
CA VAL A 58 -22.61 -0.34 17.86
C VAL A 58 -21.17 -0.76 17.61
N VAL A 59 -20.24 0.20 17.61
CA VAL A 59 -18.79 -0.07 17.58
C VAL A 59 -18.29 -0.50 18.96
N LEU A 60 -17.64 -1.66 19.00
CA LEU A 60 -17.07 -2.26 20.21
C LEU A 60 -15.57 -1.98 20.37
N GLY A 61 -14.91 -1.65 19.27
CA GLY A 61 -13.46 -1.48 19.19
C GLY A 61 -13.03 -1.18 17.76
N TRP A 62 -11.83 -0.63 17.61
CA TRP A 62 -11.25 -0.28 16.32
C TRP A 62 -9.77 -0.63 16.26
N GLY A 63 -9.27 -0.85 15.04
CA GLY A 63 -7.86 -1.07 14.77
C GLY A 63 -7.47 -0.37 13.48
N ALA A 64 -6.31 0.27 13.47
CA ALA A 64 -5.84 1.02 12.30
C ALA A 64 -4.31 0.98 12.19
N LEU A 65 -3.82 1.24 10.99
CA LEU A 65 -2.39 1.42 10.71
C LEU A 65 -2.04 2.89 10.51
N SER A 66 -0.84 3.27 10.90
CA SER A 66 -0.21 4.55 10.59
C SER A 66 1.16 4.34 9.92
N PRO A 67 1.58 5.20 8.98
CA PRO A 67 2.93 5.13 8.42
C PRO A 67 4.00 5.35 9.50
N THR A 68 5.08 4.57 9.48
CA THR A 68 6.21 4.77 10.41
C THR A 68 7.21 5.84 9.94
N SER A 69 7.21 6.16 8.64
CA SER A 69 8.07 7.17 8.05
C SER A 69 7.45 7.74 6.78
N SER A 70 7.79 8.99 6.45
CA SER A 70 7.47 9.60 5.16
C SER A 70 8.45 9.23 4.04
N ARG A 71 9.57 8.56 4.37
CA ARG A 71 10.57 8.15 3.37
C ARG A 71 10.10 6.86 2.69
N CYS A 72 10.05 6.86 1.36
CA CYS A 72 9.61 5.70 0.54
C CYS A 72 10.35 4.39 0.86
N VAL A 73 11.61 4.45 1.32
CA VAL A 73 12.38 3.25 1.71
C VAL A 73 11.78 2.45 2.88
N TYR A 74 10.80 3.01 3.61
CA TYR A 74 10.04 2.32 4.66
C TYR A 74 8.64 1.89 4.20
N GLU A 75 8.35 1.93 2.90
CA GLU A 75 7.10 1.40 2.35
C GLU A 75 6.92 -0.08 2.76
N GLY A 76 5.69 -0.44 3.11
CA GLY A 76 5.35 -1.73 3.67
C GLY A 76 5.67 -1.91 5.17
N VAL A 77 6.11 -0.85 5.86
CA VAL A 77 6.28 -0.82 7.34
C VAL A 77 5.29 0.16 7.98
N ALA A 78 4.39 -0.34 8.82
CA ALA A 78 3.39 0.47 9.51
C ALA A 78 3.38 0.24 11.03
N GLU A 79 2.94 1.25 11.77
CA GLU A 79 2.61 1.13 13.19
C GLU A 79 1.15 0.73 13.34
N VAL A 80 0.87 -0.21 14.27
CA VAL A 80 -0.47 -0.70 14.54
C VAL A 80 -1.02 -0.12 15.85
N SER A 81 -2.28 0.29 15.80
CA SER A 81 -3.08 0.70 16.95
C SER A 81 -4.34 -0.15 17.05
N VAL A 82 -4.68 -0.63 18.26
CA VAL A 82 -5.90 -1.41 18.53
C VAL A 82 -6.50 -0.98 19.86
N TYR A 83 -7.78 -0.61 19.84
CA TYR A 83 -8.52 -0.13 21.01
C TYR A 83 -9.85 -0.86 21.13
N ILE A 84 -10.16 -1.31 22.34
CA ILE A 84 -11.42 -1.99 22.67
C ILE A 84 -12.14 -1.18 23.74
N GLY A 85 -13.43 -0.93 23.50
CA GLY A 85 -14.29 -0.24 24.45
C GLY A 85 -14.32 -0.96 25.79
N GLU A 86 -14.35 -0.21 26.89
CA GLU A 86 -14.15 -0.68 28.26
C GLU A 86 -15.06 -1.86 28.61
N LYS A 87 -16.33 -1.79 28.21
CA LYS A 87 -17.35 -2.82 28.43
C LYS A 87 -17.09 -4.14 27.71
N TYR A 88 -16.21 -4.13 26.71
CA TYR A 88 -15.98 -5.24 25.78
C TYR A 88 -14.57 -5.85 25.89
N ARG A 89 -13.73 -5.33 26.80
CA ARG A 89 -12.39 -5.86 27.06
C ARG A 89 -12.44 -7.26 27.67
N GLY A 90 -11.39 -8.05 27.45
CA GLY A 90 -11.27 -9.42 27.98
C GLY A 90 -12.12 -10.48 27.28
N GLN A 91 -12.85 -10.12 26.22
CA GLN A 91 -13.75 -11.02 25.48
C GLN A 91 -13.15 -11.58 24.18
N GLY A 92 -11.83 -11.42 23.98
CA GLY A 92 -11.13 -11.87 22.77
C GLY A 92 -11.23 -10.94 21.55
N LEU A 93 -12.03 -9.87 21.61
CA LEU A 93 -12.23 -8.92 20.49
C LEU A 93 -10.93 -8.27 20.00
N GLY A 94 -10.02 -7.89 20.91
CA GLY A 94 -8.73 -7.32 20.54
C GLY A 94 -7.89 -8.24 19.65
N LYS A 95 -7.93 -9.55 19.94
CA LYS A 95 -7.21 -10.56 19.14
C LYS A 95 -7.82 -10.65 17.74
N ILE A 96 -9.14 -10.77 17.66
CA ILE A 96 -9.85 -10.91 16.39
C ILE A 96 -9.65 -9.68 15.51
N LEU A 97 -9.73 -8.49 16.09
CA LEU A 97 -9.54 -7.25 15.37
C LEU A 97 -8.10 -7.11 14.87
N LEU A 98 -7.10 -7.43 15.71
CA LEU A 98 -5.69 -7.43 15.32
C LEU A 98 -5.38 -8.48 14.24
N GLU A 99 -5.94 -9.69 14.33
CA GLU A 99 -5.77 -10.74 13.31
C GLU A 99 -6.38 -10.35 11.96
N ASN A 100 -7.55 -9.71 11.95
CA ASN A 100 -8.15 -9.18 10.72
C ASN A 100 -7.35 -8.00 10.15
N LEU A 101 -6.84 -7.12 11.01
CA LEU A 101 -6.01 -6.00 10.58
C LEU A 101 -4.66 -6.47 10.01
N ILE A 102 -4.06 -7.51 10.59
CA ILE A 102 -2.88 -8.19 10.05
C ILE A 102 -3.15 -8.72 8.64
N LYS A 103 -4.28 -9.41 8.46
CA LYS A 103 -4.66 -9.94 7.15
C LYS A 103 -4.84 -8.81 6.13
N GLN A 104 -5.56 -7.75 6.50
CA GLN A 104 -5.77 -6.60 5.64
C GLN A 104 -4.47 -5.85 5.35
N SER A 105 -3.55 -5.74 6.31
CA SER A 105 -2.25 -5.12 6.10
C SER A 105 -1.44 -5.88 5.07
N GLU A 106 -1.46 -7.21 5.17
CA GLU A 106 -0.78 -8.10 4.24
C GLU A 106 -1.37 -7.97 2.82
N GLU A 107 -2.69 -7.97 2.67
CA GLU A 107 -3.36 -7.74 1.38
C GLU A 107 -3.04 -6.37 0.75
N ASN A 108 -2.62 -5.39 1.57
CA ASN A 108 -2.24 -4.03 1.15
C ASN A 108 -0.72 -3.80 1.09
N GLY A 109 0.09 -4.86 1.09
CA GLY A 109 1.55 -4.77 0.89
C GLY A 109 2.36 -4.38 2.13
N PHE A 110 1.76 -4.40 3.33
CA PHE A 110 2.51 -4.24 4.57
C PHE A 110 3.11 -5.56 5.01
N TRP A 111 4.44 -5.61 5.06
CA TRP A 111 5.22 -6.79 5.46
C TRP A 111 5.74 -6.69 6.90
N THR A 112 5.79 -5.50 7.50
CA THR A 112 6.10 -5.31 8.92
C THR A 112 5.08 -4.42 9.59
N LEU A 113 4.53 -4.91 10.71
CA LEU A 113 3.77 -4.12 11.67
C LEU A 113 4.61 -3.88 12.91
N GLN A 114 4.63 -2.65 13.42
CA GLN A 114 5.32 -2.27 14.65
C GLN A 114 4.32 -1.76 15.67
N SER A 115 4.65 -1.83 16.95
CA SER A 115 3.87 -1.21 18.01
C SER A 115 4.78 -0.76 19.15
N GLY A 116 4.64 0.49 19.57
CA GLY A 116 5.17 0.99 20.84
C GLY A 116 4.13 0.86 21.96
N ILE A 117 4.36 -0.02 22.92
CA ILE A 117 3.43 -0.26 24.02
C ILE A 117 4.02 0.24 25.34
N ILE A 118 3.28 1.06 26.07
CA ILE A 118 3.66 1.48 27.43
C ILE A 118 3.88 0.22 28.29
N SER A 119 5.03 0.11 28.93
CA SER A 119 5.49 -1.12 29.61
C SER A 119 4.51 -1.66 30.65
N GLU A 120 3.72 -0.80 31.31
CA GLU A 120 2.71 -1.22 32.28
C GLU A 120 1.44 -1.83 31.65
N ASN A 121 1.30 -1.78 30.33
CA ASN A 121 0.16 -2.33 29.59
C ASN A 121 0.40 -3.80 29.19
N ILE A 122 0.52 -4.65 30.22
CA ILE A 122 0.80 -6.09 30.08
C ILE A 122 -0.24 -6.79 29.19
N SER A 123 -1.52 -6.39 29.28
CA SER A 123 -2.59 -6.96 28.46
C SER A 123 -2.39 -6.70 26.96
N SER A 124 -1.91 -5.50 26.58
CA SER A 124 -1.62 -5.18 25.19
C SER A 124 -0.38 -5.94 24.69
N ILE A 125 0.66 -6.07 25.53
CA ILE A 125 1.86 -6.87 25.20
C ILE A 125 1.46 -8.32 24.92
N ALA A 126 0.72 -8.95 25.85
CA ALA A 126 0.27 -10.34 25.71
C ALA A 126 -0.64 -10.54 24.49
N LEU A 127 -1.51 -9.57 24.19
CA LEU A 127 -2.31 -9.55 22.97
C LEU A 127 -1.43 -9.60 21.72
N HIS A 128 -0.45 -8.70 21.60
CA HIS A 128 0.46 -8.64 20.47
C HIS A 128 1.29 -9.92 20.33
N GLU A 129 1.85 -10.44 21.42
CA GLU A 129 2.59 -11.72 21.42
C GLU A 129 1.71 -12.87 20.90
N SER A 130 0.44 -12.94 21.34
CA SER A 130 -0.51 -13.96 20.90
C SER A 130 -0.86 -13.89 19.41
N CYS A 131 -0.66 -12.73 18.78
CA CYS A 131 -0.85 -12.48 17.35
C CYS A 131 0.47 -12.58 16.55
N GLY A 132 1.56 -13.05 17.17
CA GLY A 132 2.84 -13.31 16.52
C GLY A 132 3.79 -12.12 16.47
N PHE A 133 3.56 -11.07 17.27
CA PHE A 133 4.56 -10.03 17.48
C PHE A 133 5.68 -10.56 18.38
N ARG A 134 6.90 -10.05 18.17
CA ARG A 134 8.07 -10.27 19.00
C ARG A 134 8.54 -8.95 19.62
N VAL A 135 9.10 -9.02 20.81
CA VAL A 135 9.76 -7.87 21.46
C VAL A 135 11.11 -7.61 20.79
N LEU A 136 11.36 -6.35 20.45
CA LEU A 136 12.63 -5.87 19.91
C LEU A 136 13.52 -5.24 20.99
N GLY A 137 12.92 -4.62 21.99
CA GLY A 137 13.63 -3.96 23.07
C GLY A 137 12.74 -3.00 23.86
N ILE A 138 13.33 -2.31 24.83
CA ILE A 138 12.65 -1.33 25.68
C ILE A 138 13.34 0.03 25.49
N ARG A 139 12.55 1.08 25.25
CA ARG A 139 13.01 2.46 25.36
C ARG A 139 12.65 3.00 26.73
N GLU A 140 13.67 3.22 27.56
CA GLU A 140 13.50 3.71 28.93
C GLU A 140 13.19 5.20 28.94
N LYS A 141 12.19 5.61 29.74
CA LYS A 141 11.82 7.00 30.02
C LYS A 141 11.70 7.87 28.76
N ILE A 142 11.09 7.32 27.72
CA ILE A 142 11.02 7.98 26.40
C ILE A 142 9.93 9.05 26.33
N ALA A 143 8.91 8.96 27.18
CA ALA A 143 7.80 9.90 27.24
C ALA A 143 7.36 10.20 28.66
N LYS A 144 6.86 11.42 28.88
CA LYS A 144 6.40 11.93 30.17
C LYS A 144 4.91 12.29 30.07
N MET A 145 4.08 11.67 30.90
CA MET A 145 2.65 11.98 30.99
C MET A 145 2.43 13.31 31.74
N ASN A 146 1.25 13.90 31.58
CA ASN A 146 0.83 15.12 32.30
C ASN A 146 0.88 14.97 33.83
N THR A 147 0.83 13.75 34.35
CA THR A 147 1.05 13.40 35.76
C THR A 147 2.48 13.64 36.25
N GLY A 148 3.41 13.92 35.34
CA GLY A 148 4.83 14.09 35.62
C GLY A 148 5.64 12.80 35.59
N LYS A 149 4.98 11.64 35.44
CA LYS A 149 5.63 10.32 35.40
C LYS A 149 6.23 10.05 34.02
N TRP A 150 7.48 9.58 34.01
CA TRP A 150 8.14 9.05 32.82
C TRP A 150 7.80 7.57 32.64
N HIS A 151 7.59 7.15 31.40
CA HIS A 151 7.21 5.80 31.04
C HIS A 151 8.19 5.17 30.05
N ASP A 152 8.38 3.87 30.24
CA ASP A 152 9.13 3.03 29.32
C ASP A 152 8.18 2.46 28.27
N VAL A 153 8.70 2.26 27.05
CA VAL A 153 7.94 1.70 25.92
C VAL A 153 8.61 0.41 25.45
N VAL A 154 7.84 -0.68 25.43
CA VAL A 154 8.22 -1.94 24.81
C VAL A 154 7.97 -1.82 23.31
N LEU A 155 9.04 -1.98 22.53
CA LEU A 155 8.97 -2.00 21.08
C LEU A 155 8.70 -3.43 20.63
N MET A 156 7.63 -3.61 19.85
CA MET A 156 7.26 -4.90 19.28
C MET A 156 7.14 -4.80 17.77
N GLU A 157 7.43 -5.91 17.07
CA GLU A 157 7.15 -6.03 15.64
C GLU A 157 6.54 -7.39 15.30
N ARG A 158 5.73 -7.42 14.25
CA ARG A 158 5.32 -8.64 13.56
C ARG A 158 5.75 -8.52 12.10
N ARG A 159 6.43 -9.55 11.60
CA ARG A 159 6.77 -9.67 10.18
C ARG A 159 5.83 -10.65 9.50
N SER A 160 5.37 -10.29 8.32
CA SER A 160 4.65 -11.22 7.46
C SER A 160 5.52 -12.43 7.15
N LYS A 161 4.88 -13.60 7.09
CA LYS A 161 5.52 -14.84 6.66
C LYS A 161 5.45 -15.04 5.15
N ASN A 162 4.72 -14.19 4.44
CA ASN A 162 4.63 -14.26 2.99
C ASN A 162 5.85 -13.56 2.39
N PRO A 163 6.79 -14.29 1.76
CA PRO A 163 7.95 -13.68 1.12
C PRO A 163 7.56 -12.76 -0.05
N GLU A 164 6.34 -12.90 -0.57
CA GLU A 164 5.81 -12.06 -1.65
C GLU A 164 5.31 -10.69 -1.15
N LEU A 165 5.05 -10.50 0.15
CA LEU A 165 4.52 -9.22 0.67
C LEU A 165 5.57 -8.14 0.89
N VAL A 166 6.84 -8.47 0.69
CA VAL A 166 7.87 -7.48 0.37
C VAL A 166 7.71 -7.06 -1.09
N THR A 167 6.50 -6.65 -1.50
CA THR A 167 6.26 -6.20 -2.87
C THR A 167 6.67 -4.75 -2.97
N ASN A 168 7.89 -4.51 -3.42
CA ASN A 168 8.20 -3.29 -4.16
C ASN A 168 7.19 -3.14 -5.33
N LYS A 169 7.03 -1.93 -5.86
CA LYS A 169 6.07 -1.63 -6.93
C LYS A 169 6.18 -2.59 -8.13
N SER A 170 7.37 -3.15 -8.37
CA SER A 170 7.63 -4.08 -9.47
C SER A 170 6.94 -5.44 -9.28
N GLU A 171 6.93 -6.00 -8.07
CA GLU A 171 6.15 -7.21 -7.77
C GLU A 171 4.64 -6.94 -7.79
N LYS A 172 4.18 -5.78 -7.29
CA LYS A 172 2.76 -5.38 -7.39
C LYS A 172 2.28 -5.33 -8.85
N ALA A 173 3.07 -4.74 -9.73
CA ALA A 173 2.76 -4.70 -11.17
C ALA A 173 2.70 -6.11 -11.78
N ALA A 174 3.64 -7.00 -11.42
CA ALA A 174 3.63 -8.38 -11.89
C ALA A 174 2.39 -9.15 -11.42
N LEU A 175 1.94 -8.92 -10.18
CA LEU A 175 0.71 -9.50 -9.65
C LEU A 175 -0.53 -9.03 -10.42
N ILE A 176 -0.66 -7.72 -10.65
CA ILE A 176 -1.77 -7.13 -11.44
C ILE A 176 -1.81 -7.75 -12.84
N PHE A 177 -0.66 -7.92 -13.48
CA PHE A 177 -0.58 -8.60 -14.77
C PHE A 177 -1.06 -10.06 -14.71
N ASN A 178 -0.66 -10.80 -13.67
CA ASN A 178 -1.08 -12.21 -13.47
C ASN A 178 -2.57 -12.36 -13.17
N GLN A 179 -3.24 -11.31 -12.67
CA GLN A 179 -4.69 -11.28 -12.47
C GLN A 179 -5.49 -11.09 -13.77
N GLY A 180 -4.81 -10.96 -14.92
CA GLY A 180 -5.44 -10.89 -16.24
C GLY A 180 -5.44 -9.49 -16.86
N PHE A 181 -4.89 -8.49 -16.18
CA PHE A 181 -4.65 -7.18 -16.77
C PHE A 181 -3.44 -7.22 -17.71
N ASN A 182 -3.38 -6.28 -18.66
CA ASN A 182 -2.27 -6.22 -19.60
C ASN A 182 -1.08 -5.41 -19.04
N CYS A 183 0.04 -5.44 -19.77
CA CYS A 183 1.30 -4.80 -19.35
C CYS A 183 1.21 -3.28 -19.13
N SER A 184 0.35 -2.57 -19.87
CA SER A 184 0.16 -1.13 -19.66
C SER A 184 -0.65 -0.84 -18.40
N GLN A 185 -1.72 -1.61 -18.19
CA GLN A 185 -2.52 -1.54 -16.97
C GLN A 185 -1.68 -1.84 -15.73
N ALA A 186 -0.89 -2.91 -15.78
CA ALA A 186 -0.01 -3.32 -14.69
C ALA A 186 1.01 -2.24 -14.29
N VAL A 187 1.64 -1.57 -15.28
CA VAL A 187 2.63 -0.52 -14.98
C VAL A 187 1.96 0.75 -14.49
N PHE A 188 0.93 1.23 -15.20
CA PHE A 188 0.36 2.55 -14.91
C PHE A 188 -0.45 2.59 -13.61
N SER A 189 -1.22 1.53 -13.30
CA SER A 189 -2.05 1.48 -12.09
C SER A 189 -1.25 1.52 -10.79
N VAL A 190 0.01 1.05 -10.80
CA VAL A 190 0.85 1.07 -9.59
C VAL A 190 1.26 2.48 -9.18
N PHE A 191 1.28 3.45 -10.10
CA PHE A 191 1.63 4.84 -9.84
C PHE A 191 0.40 5.77 -9.76
N CYS A 192 -0.81 5.30 -10.07
CA CYS A 192 -1.93 6.22 -10.30
C CYS A 192 -2.38 6.98 -9.04
N GLU A 193 -2.52 6.29 -7.89
CA GLU A 193 -3.05 6.90 -6.67
C GLU A 193 -2.12 7.98 -6.11
N GLU A 194 -0.81 7.72 -6.08
CA GLU A 194 0.20 8.71 -5.63
C GLU A 194 0.32 9.91 -6.58
N LEU A 195 -0.11 9.76 -7.82
CA LEU A 195 -0.20 10.82 -8.82
C LEU A 195 -1.59 11.48 -8.88
N GLY A 196 -2.50 11.12 -7.96
CA GLY A 196 -3.81 11.75 -7.83
C GLY A 196 -4.87 11.25 -8.81
N LEU A 197 -4.67 10.09 -9.45
CA LEU A 197 -5.63 9.46 -10.36
C LEU A 197 -6.19 8.17 -9.73
N GLY A 198 -7.53 8.03 -9.73
CA GLY A 198 -8.19 6.83 -9.22
C GLY A 198 -7.88 5.57 -10.04
N GLU A 199 -7.66 4.45 -9.36
CA GLU A 199 -7.26 3.17 -9.95
C GLU A 199 -8.21 2.67 -11.06
N GLU A 200 -9.53 2.77 -10.84
CA GLU A 200 -10.52 2.36 -11.84
C GLU A 200 -10.34 3.10 -13.17
N VAL A 201 -10.13 4.42 -13.11
CA VAL A 201 -9.91 5.25 -14.30
C VAL A 201 -8.59 4.85 -14.95
N ALA A 202 -7.53 4.67 -14.16
CA ALA A 202 -6.21 4.28 -14.64
C ALA A 202 -6.24 2.96 -15.41
N LEU A 203 -6.90 1.93 -14.86
CA LEU A 203 -7.07 0.62 -15.48
C LEU A 203 -7.89 0.70 -16.79
N LYS A 204 -8.92 1.54 -16.84
CA LYS A 204 -9.74 1.73 -18.05
C LYS A 204 -8.95 2.41 -19.16
N ILE A 205 -8.30 3.54 -18.88
CA ILE A 205 -7.62 4.32 -19.92
C ILE A 205 -6.39 3.62 -20.48
N SER A 206 -5.71 2.79 -19.67
CA SER A 206 -4.52 2.05 -20.10
C SER A 206 -4.82 0.71 -20.81
N CYS A 207 -6.08 0.24 -20.80
CA CYS A 207 -6.47 -1.06 -21.34
C CYS A 207 -6.11 -1.25 -22.83
N GLY A 208 -6.20 -0.18 -23.63
CA GLY A 208 -5.96 -0.27 -25.09
C GLY A 208 -4.52 -0.51 -25.51
N PHE A 209 -3.53 -0.36 -24.62
CA PHE A 209 -2.11 -0.35 -25.00
C PHE A 209 -1.41 -1.70 -24.85
N GLY A 210 -2.11 -2.73 -24.38
CA GLY A 210 -1.57 -4.08 -24.21
C GLY A 210 -1.06 -4.71 -25.53
N GLY A 211 0.08 -5.40 -25.47
CA GLY A 211 0.69 -6.06 -26.64
C GLY A 211 1.11 -5.08 -27.74
N GLY A 212 1.48 -3.86 -27.34
CA GLY A 212 1.81 -2.77 -28.26
C GLY A 212 0.62 -2.35 -29.10
N MET A 213 -0.45 -1.94 -28.43
CA MET A 213 -1.74 -1.57 -29.04
C MET A 213 -2.35 -2.69 -29.90
N CYS A 214 -2.12 -3.94 -29.51
CA CYS A 214 -2.49 -5.13 -30.29
C CYS A 214 -1.74 -5.29 -31.63
N GLN A 215 -0.76 -4.42 -31.93
CA GLN A 215 -0.04 -4.40 -33.20
C GLN A 215 1.41 -4.89 -33.06
N GLY A 216 1.87 -5.23 -31.85
CA GLY A 216 3.28 -5.57 -31.62
C GLY A 216 4.22 -4.36 -31.68
N GLU A 217 3.69 -3.14 -31.62
CA GLU A 217 4.44 -1.88 -31.64
C GLU A 217 4.94 -1.50 -30.24
N VAL A 218 5.07 -0.20 -29.90
CA VAL A 218 5.59 0.26 -28.61
C VAL A 218 4.97 -0.52 -27.43
N CYS A 219 5.82 -1.16 -26.64
CA CYS A 219 5.44 -2.07 -25.57
C CYS A 219 4.47 -1.41 -24.58
N GLY A 220 3.43 -2.14 -24.19
CA GLY A 220 2.44 -1.62 -23.24
C GLY A 220 3.03 -1.24 -21.88
N ALA A 221 4.06 -1.95 -21.39
CA ALA A 221 4.78 -1.56 -20.16
C ALA A 221 5.45 -0.19 -20.31
N VAL A 222 6.09 0.07 -21.46
CA VAL A 222 6.67 1.37 -21.82
C VAL A 222 5.58 2.43 -21.93
N THR A 223 4.46 2.13 -22.59
CA THR A 223 3.34 3.08 -22.69
C THR A 223 2.75 3.42 -21.33
N GLY A 224 2.55 2.44 -20.44
CA GLY A 224 2.08 2.66 -19.07
C GLY A 224 3.03 3.55 -18.27
N ALA A 225 4.35 3.38 -18.45
CA ALA A 225 5.35 4.24 -17.86
C ALA A 225 5.29 5.68 -18.36
N VAL A 226 5.17 5.86 -19.69
CA VAL A 226 5.00 7.18 -20.30
C VAL A 226 3.72 7.87 -19.81
N MET A 227 2.64 7.11 -19.57
CA MET A 227 1.42 7.64 -18.96
C MET A 227 1.65 8.13 -17.52
N ALA A 228 2.41 7.39 -16.70
CA ALA A 228 2.76 7.83 -15.35
C ALA A 228 3.62 9.11 -15.35
N LEU A 229 4.64 9.19 -16.22
CA LEU A 229 5.46 10.38 -16.38
C LEU A 229 4.64 11.58 -16.87
N GLY A 230 3.74 11.37 -17.84
CA GLY A 230 2.82 12.39 -18.31
C GLY A 230 1.84 12.85 -17.25
N LEU A 231 1.37 11.96 -16.37
CA LEU A 231 0.51 12.33 -15.25
C LEU A 231 1.26 13.16 -14.20
N LYS A 232 2.55 12.89 -13.98
CA LYS A 232 3.39 13.63 -13.02
C LYS A 232 3.85 15.00 -13.54
N TYR A 233 4.36 15.06 -14.76
CA TYR A 233 5.06 16.23 -15.31
C TYR A 233 4.33 16.92 -16.46
N GLY A 234 3.20 16.37 -16.91
CA GLY A 234 2.53 16.80 -18.14
C GLY A 234 2.01 18.23 -18.09
N GLN A 235 2.09 18.89 -19.25
CA GLN A 235 1.49 20.20 -19.49
C GLN A 235 -0.05 20.13 -19.39
N SER A 236 -0.65 21.01 -18.59
CA SER A 236 -2.12 21.16 -18.48
C SER A 236 -2.65 22.50 -19.04
N LYS A 237 -1.76 23.46 -19.32
CA LYS A 237 -2.07 24.78 -19.91
C LYS A 237 -1.21 25.00 -21.15
N SER A 238 -1.78 25.53 -22.23
CA SER A 238 -1.11 25.68 -23.53
C SER A 238 0.20 26.47 -23.48
N GLU A 239 0.35 27.37 -22.51
CA GLU A 239 1.50 28.26 -22.35
C GLU A 239 2.66 27.62 -21.57
N ASP A 240 2.39 26.54 -20.82
CA ASP A 240 3.38 25.85 -19.98
C ASP A 240 4.27 24.93 -20.82
N THR A 241 5.18 25.55 -21.57
CA THR A 241 6.16 24.83 -22.40
C THR A 241 7.21 24.10 -21.56
N GLU A 242 7.48 24.56 -20.34
CA GLU A 242 8.47 23.97 -19.43
C GLU A 242 8.05 22.56 -19.00
N SER A 243 6.81 22.37 -18.54
CA SER A 243 6.28 21.03 -18.19
C SER A 243 6.28 20.08 -19.39
N LYS A 244 5.98 20.59 -20.59
CA LYS A 244 6.03 19.81 -21.83
C LYS A 244 7.44 19.34 -22.14
N GLU A 245 8.41 20.24 -22.10
CA GLU A 245 9.82 19.93 -22.34
C GLU A 245 10.36 18.96 -21.29
N LYS A 246 10.01 19.17 -20.01
CA LYS A 246 10.38 18.25 -18.93
C LYS A 246 9.82 16.85 -19.15
N THR A 247 8.54 16.75 -19.55
CA THR A 247 7.92 15.46 -19.86
C THR A 247 8.67 14.75 -21.00
N TYR A 248 9.06 15.47 -22.05
CA TYR A 248 9.82 14.88 -23.16
C TYR A 248 11.22 14.42 -22.75
N GLU A 249 11.90 15.19 -21.90
CA GLU A 249 13.20 14.82 -21.33
C GLU A 249 13.10 13.51 -20.56
N VAL A 250 12.19 13.40 -19.58
CA VAL A 250 12.07 12.20 -18.73
C VAL A 250 11.53 10.99 -19.49
N VAL A 251 10.67 11.19 -20.48
CA VAL A 251 10.23 10.09 -21.37
C VAL A 251 11.39 9.57 -22.21
N LYS A 252 12.27 10.45 -22.69
CA LYS A 252 13.47 10.05 -23.43
C LYS A 252 14.43 9.28 -22.51
N GLU A 253 14.71 9.80 -21.33
CA GLU A 253 15.53 9.13 -20.31
C GLU A 253 14.99 7.74 -19.98
N PHE A 254 13.69 7.62 -19.70
CA PHE A 254 13.03 6.34 -19.47
C PHE A 254 13.24 5.37 -20.64
N CYS A 255 12.97 5.82 -21.87
CA CYS A 255 13.07 4.97 -23.06
C CYS A 255 14.52 4.52 -23.31
N ASP A 256 15.50 5.39 -23.09
CA ASP A 256 16.91 5.07 -23.27
C ASP A 256 17.39 4.06 -22.21
N SER A 257 16.99 4.25 -20.94
CA SER A 257 17.22 3.29 -19.86
C SER A 257 16.59 1.92 -20.14
N PHE A 258 15.35 1.90 -20.64
CA PHE A 258 14.66 0.65 -20.98
C PHE A 258 15.36 -0.08 -22.13
N LYS A 259 15.80 0.65 -23.16
CA LYS A 259 16.57 0.07 -24.28
C LYS A 259 17.94 -0.42 -23.83
N ALA A 260 18.58 0.20 -22.85
CA ALA A 260 19.85 -0.30 -22.32
C ALA A 260 19.71 -1.73 -21.74
N ILE A 261 18.55 -2.05 -21.17
CA ILE A 261 18.25 -3.39 -20.60
C ILE A 261 17.74 -4.36 -21.67
N HIS A 262 16.83 -3.92 -22.54
CA HIS A 262 16.07 -4.80 -23.44
C HIS A 262 16.37 -4.64 -24.93
N SER A 263 17.28 -3.74 -25.30
CA SER A 263 17.66 -3.38 -26.69
C SER A 263 16.55 -2.75 -27.55
N SER A 264 15.27 -2.85 -27.18
CA SER A 264 14.13 -2.25 -27.90
C SER A 264 13.03 -1.81 -26.93
N ILE A 265 12.17 -0.91 -27.39
CA ILE A 265 10.88 -0.59 -26.73
C ILE A 265 9.70 -1.21 -27.48
N ILE A 266 9.93 -1.94 -28.57
CA ILE A 266 8.89 -2.45 -29.45
C ILE A 266 8.53 -3.88 -29.02
N CYS A 267 7.24 -4.14 -28.84
CA CYS A 267 6.71 -5.38 -28.27
C CYS A 267 7.10 -6.62 -29.09
N LYS A 268 7.06 -6.56 -30.43
CA LYS A 268 7.45 -7.69 -31.27
C LYS A 268 8.93 -8.04 -31.18
N ASP A 269 9.79 -7.05 -30.97
CA ASP A 269 11.22 -7.24 -30.75
C ASP A 269 11.45 -7.88 -29.38
N LEU A 270 10.80 -7.35 -28.33
CA LEU A 270 10.88 -7.89 -26.97
C LEU A 270 10.41 -9.35 -26.91
N LEU A 271 9.34 -9.67 -27.63
CA LEU A 271 8.76 -11.00 -27.66
C LEU A 271 9.47 -11.95 -28.63
N ASP A 272 10.33 -11.45 -29.52
CA ASP A 272 10.80 -12.17 -30.72
C ASP A 272 9.63 -12.76 -31.52
N PHE A 273 8.47 -12.09 -31.50
CA PHE A 273 7.24 -12.58 -32.10
C PHE A 273 6.25 -11.45 -32.37
N ASP A 274 5.72 -11.43 -33.58
CA ASP A 274 4.75 -10.43 -34.03
C ASP A 274 3.32 -10.85 -33.68
N LEU A 275 2.71 -10.11 -32.76
CA LEU A 275 1.34 -10.34 -32.28
C LEU A 275 0.26 -9.95 -33.29
N SER A 276 0.58 -9.13 -34.30
CA SER A 276 -0.36 -8.66 -35.32
C SER A 276 -0.74 -9.76 -36.34
N LYS A 277 0.07 -10.84 -36.39
CA LYS A 277 -0.18 -12.00 -37.26
C LYS A 277 -1.49 -12.70 -36.90
N GLU A 278 -2.06 -13.41 -37.86
CA GLU A 278 -3.28 -14.20 -37.66
C GLU A 278 -3.10 -15.17 -36.47
N ASN A 279 -4.05 -15.15 -35.54
CA ASN A 279 -3.98 -15.90 -34.27
C ASN A 279 -2.71 -15.63 -33.41
N GLY A 280 -1.96 -14.55 -33.67
CA GLY A 280 -0.67 -14.27 -33.06
C GLY A 280 -0.71 -14.25 -31.54
N ARG A 281 -1.76 -13.68 -30.94
CA ARG A 281 -1.96 -13.71 -29.48
C ARG A 281 -2.14 -15.10 -28.89
N LYS A 282 -2.91 -15.95 -29.58
CA LYS A 282 -3.15 -17.33 -29.13
C LYS A 282 -1.84 -18.12 -29.18
N ILE A 283 -1.10 -17.99 -30.28
CA ILE A 283 0.21 -18.62 -30.47
C ILE A 283 1.21 -18.13 -29.43
N ALA A 284 1.27 -16.82 -29.16
CA ALA A 284 2.16 -16.24 -28.15
C ALA A 284 1.84 -16.75 -26.74
N ARG A 285 0.56 -16.97 -26.42
CA ARG A 285 0.12 -17.57 -25.15
C ARG A 285 0.53 -19.04 -25.05
N GLU A 286 0.32 -19.84 -26.09
CA GLU A 286 0.72 -21.25 -26.15
C GLU A 286 2.24 -21.42 -26.04
N LYS A 287 3.01 -20.49 -26.59
CA LYS A 287 4.47 -20.42 -26.45
C LYS A 287 4.95 -19.86 -25.09
N GLY A 288 4.03 -19.48 -24.20
CA GLY A 288 4.36 -18.93 -22.88
C GLY A 288 5.07 -17.56 -22.94
N LEU A 289 5.00 -16.82 -24.05
CA LEU A 289 5.73 -15.55 -24.20
C LEU A 289 5.25 -14.50 -23.20
N PHE A 290 3.95 -14.48 -22.90
CA PHE A 290 3.38 -13.59 -21.90
C PHE A 290 3.77 -13.94 -20.47
N THR A 291 4.11 -15.20 -20.19
CA THR A 291 4.53 -15.64 -18.85
C THR A 291 6.03 -15.49 -18.67
N ASN A 292 6.81 -15.73 -19.72
CA ASN A 292 8.27 -15.81 -19.65
C ASN A 292 8.98 -14.48 -19.93
N LYS A 293 8.36 -13.58 -20.72
CA LYS A 293 9.01 -12.34 -21.16
C LYS A 293 8.35 -11.07 -20.61
N CYS A 294 7.02 -10.97 -20.67
CA CYS A 294 6.31 -9.77 -20.23
C CYS A 294 6.54 -9.38 -18.76
N PRO A 295 6.58 -10.30 -17.78
CA PRO A 295 6.76 -9.94 -16.38
C PRO A 295 8.11 -9.28 -16.11
N LYS A 296 9.16 -9.71 -16.82
CA LYS A 296 10.48 -9.08 -16.72
C LYS A 296 10.44 -7.64 -17.23
N ALA A 297 9.88 -7.42 -18.41
CA ALA A 297 9.72 -6.07 -18.99
C ALA A 297 8.87 -5.14 -18.11
N ILE A 298 7.84 -5.68 -17.44
CA ILE A 298 7.01 -4.94 -16.49
C ILE A 298 7.85 -4.52 -15.28
N LYS A 299 8.55 -5.47 -14.65
CA LYS A 299 9.37 -5.18 -13.46
C LYS A 299 10.47 -4.16 -13.76
N ASP A 300 11.17 -4.33 -14.87
CA ASP A 300 12.24 -3.42 -15.30
C ASP A 300 11.69 -2.01 -15.60
N ALA A 301 10.50 -1.90 -16.22
CA ALA A 301 9.82 -0.62 -16.41
C ALA A 301 9.48 0.08 -15.08
N ILE A 302 8.97 -0.66 -14.09
CA ILE A 302 8.69 -0.10 -12.77
C ILE A 302 9.98 0.41 -12.11
N ASN A 303 11.04 -0.41 -12.11
CA ASN A 303 12.30 -0.05 -11.45
C ASN A 303 12.93 1.23 -12.05
N ILE A 304 12.81 1.43 -13.38
CA ILE A 304 13.27 2.66 -14.04
C ILE A 304 12.38 3.84 -13.64
N LEU A 305 11.06 3.68 -13.63
CA LEU A 305 10.14 4.75 -13.20
C LEU A 305 10.41 5.21 -11.77
N GLU A 306 10.66 4.28 -10.85
CA GLU A 306 10.98 4.61 -9.44
C GLU A 306 12.29 5.39 -9.29
N GLN A 307 13.19 5.36 -10.28
CA GLN A 307 14.40 6.17 -10.29
C GLN A 307 14.18 7.58 -10.84
N ILE A 308 13.16 7.76 -11.69
CA ILE A 308 12.87 9.02 -12.37
C ILE A 308 11.86 9.88 -11.58
N LEU A 309 10.85 9.26 -10.97
CA LEU A 309 9.76 9.91 -10.23
C LEU A 309 10.18 10.37 -8.82
#